data_AF-A0A4U0GM25-F1
#
_entry.id   AF-A0A4U0GM25-F1
#
_cell.length_a   1.000
_cell.length_b   1.000
_cell.length_c   1.000
_cell.angle_alpha   90.00
_cell.angle_beta   90.00
_cell.angle_gamma   90.00
#
_symmetry.space_group_name_H-M   'P 1'
#
loop_
_entity.id
_entity.type
_entity.pdbx_description
1 polymer ?
#
loop_
_entity_poly.entity_id
_entity_poly.type
_entity_poly.pdbx_seq_one_letter_code
_entity_poly.pdbx_strand_id
1 'polypeptide(L)'
;MRIWCILFLFVSIFSCGRHLDDATLSKMLEGEDKQQIIEATRYVVDHKKVELVGALLKNGLDPRITHDLRYKGMTIYQIKMHAVQKLMEVPPPKKIDSEPDSVVFNFYLRLARNKKLI
;
A
#
# COMPACT_ATOMS: atom_id res chain seq x y z
N MET A 1 47.87 -14.84 3.51
CA MET A 1 46.56 -15.18 4.11
C MET A 1 46.02 -13.96 4.88
N ARG A 2 45.59 -12.88 4.18
CA ARG A 2 45.21 -11.61 4.85
C ARG A 2 44.52 -10.55 3.97
N ILE A 3 43.88 -10.93 2.86
CA ILE A 3 43.33 -9.97 1.88
C ILE A 3 41.81 -10.16 1.64
N TRP A 4 41.21 -11.23 2.16
CA TRP A 4 39.82 -11.61 1.91
C TRP A 4 38.77 -11.01 2.87
N CYS A 5 39.15 -10.15 3.82
CA CYS A 5 38.18 -9.52 4.73
C CYS A 5 37.73 -8.11 4.30
N ILE A 6 38.42 -7.47 3.36
CA ILE A 6 38.13 -6.06 3.01
C ILE A 6 37.04 -5.96 1.94
N LEU A 7 36.87 -6.98 1.09
CA LEU A 7 35.90 -6.93 -0.01
C LEU A 7 34.43 -7.13 0.43
N PHE A 8 34.19 -7.62 1.65
CA PHE A 8 32.83 -7.87 2.15
C PHE A 8 32.20 -6.65 2.85
N LEU A 9 32.98 -5.59 3.10
CA LEU A 9 32.53 -4.39 3.83
C LEU A 9 32.00 -3.27 2.92
N PHE A 10 32.14 -3.39 1.59
CA PHE A 10 31.84 -2.29 0.67
C PHE A 10 30.40 -2.32 0.08
N VAL A 11 29.63 -3.38 0.32
CA VAL A 11 28.31 -3.57 -0.31
C VAL A 11 27.15 -3.07 0.56
N SER A 12 27.39 -2.68 1.82
CA SER A 12 26.34 -2.36 2.79
C SER A 12 25.89 -0.88 2.85
N ILE A 13 26.42 0.01 2.01
CA ILE A 13 26.26 1.47 2.19
C ILE A 13 25.30 2.18 1.20
N PHE A 14 24.67 1.47 0.25
CA PHE A 14 23.85 2.12 -0.79
C PHE A 14 22.33 1.87 -0.72
N SER A 15 21.80 1.38 0.40
CA SER A 15 20.33 1.37 0.58
C SER A 15 19.85 2.67 1.23
N CYS A 16 20.09 3.80 0.54
CA CYS A 16 19.46 5.07 0.87
C CYS A 16 18.01 5.02 0.36
N GLY A 17 17.10 4.46 1.17
CA GLY A 17 15.68 4.43 0.87
C GLY A 17 15.14 5.86 0.79
N ARG A 18 14.45 6.21 -0.30
CA ARG A 18 13.76 7.50 -0.39
C ARG A 18 12.74 7.59 0.75
N HIS A 19 12.94 8.51 1.67
CA HIS A 19 11.94 8.83 2.66
C HIS A 19 10.88 9.72 1.99
N LEU A 20 9.66 9.20 1.88
CA LEU A 20 8.52 9.96 1.39
C LEU A 20 7.72 10.41 2.60
N ASP A 21 7.38 11.70 2.64
CA ASP A 21 6.52 12.24 3.69
C ASP A 21 5.06 11.80 3.50
N ASP A 22 4.31 11.80 4.59
CA ASP A 22 2.94 11.28 4.61
C ASP A 22 1.98 12.13 3.76
N ALA A 23 2.25 13.43 3.58
CA ALA A 23 1.42 14.29 2.73
C ALA A 23 1.61 13.97 1.24
N THR A 24 2.86 13.74 0.81
CA THR A 24 3.18 13.27 -0.54
C THR A 24 2.56 11.89 -0.79
N LEU A 25 2.68 10.95 0.14
CA LEU A 25 2.08 9.63 0.02
C LEU A 25 0.55 9.71 -0.09
N SER A 26 -0.09 10.51 0.75
CA SER A 26 -1.54 10.74 0.66
C SER A 26 -1.94 11.26 -0.72
N LYS A 27 -1.25 12.30 -1.22
CA LYS A 27 -1.52 12.85 -2.55
C LYS A 27 -1.37 11.82 -3.67
N MET A 28 -0.35 10.96 -3.59
CA MET A 28 -0.14 9.87 -4.56
C MET A 28 -1.26 8.82 -4.49
N LEU A 29 -1.74 8.46 -3.29
CA LEU A 29 -2.83 7.50 -3.09
C LEU A 29 -4.19 7.99 -3.61
N GLU A 30 -4.40 9.30 -3.55
CA GLU A 30 -5.64 9.97 -3.96
C GLU A 30 -5.64 10.40 -5.43
N GLY A 31 -4.46 10.40 -6.08
CA GLY A 31 -4.29 10.86 -7.45
C GLY A 31 -4.92 9.97 -8.51
N GLU A 32 -4.76 10.36 -9.77
CA GLU A 32 -5.29 9.61 -10.92
C GLU A 32 -4.27 8.64 -11.52
N ASP A 33 -2.98 8.84 -11.26
CA ASP A 33 -1.91 8.02 -11.83
C ASP A 33 -1.83 6.66 -11.13
N LYS A 34 -2.14 5.60 -11.90
CA LYS A 34 -2.14 4.22 -11.40
C LYS A 34 -0.78 3.79 -10.84
N GLN A 35 0.32 4.21 -11.46
CA GLN A 35 1.66 3.83 -10.99
C GLN A 35 1.99 4.49 -9.66
N GLN A 36 1.64 5.78 -9.50
CA GLN A 36 1.83 6.49 -8.23
C GLN A 36 1.02 5.88 -7.10
N ILE A 37 -0.25 5.52 -7.37
CA ILE A 37 -1.10 4.85 -6.37
C ILE A 37 -0.49 3.53 -5.93
N ILE A 38 0.01 2.71 -6.86
CA ILE A 38 0.64 1.42 -6.57
C ILE A 38 1.92 1.61 -5.75
N GLU A 39 2.78 2.54 -6.18
CA GLU A 39 4.04 2.84 -5.51
C GLU A 39 3.81 3.31 -4.07
N ALA A 40 2.89 4.26 -3.88
CA ALA A 40 2.54 4.77 -2.57
C ALA A 40 1.88 3.69 -1.70
N THR A 41 0.96 2.90 -2.26
CA THR A 41 0.31 1.79 -1.52
C THR A 41 1.35 0.79 -0.99
N ARG A 42 2.32 0.42 -1.84
CA ARG A 42 3.44 -0.44 -1.42
C ARG A 42 4.25 0.22 -0.31
N TYR A 43 4.66 1.47 -0.48
CA TYR A 43 5.45 2.18 0.52
C TYR A 43 4.75 2.19 1.88
N VAL A 44 3.45 2.50 1.90
CA VAL A 44 2.61 2.54 3.10
C VAL A 44 2.56 1.18 3.81
N VAL A 45 2.41 0.09 3.05
CA VAL A 45 2.40 -1.27 3.62
C VAL A 45 3.77 -1.68 4.14
N ASP A 46 4.84 -1.46 3.36
CA ASP A 46 6.20 -1.87 3.70
C ASP A 46 6.69 -1.13 4.97
N HIS A 47 6.26 0.12 5.16
CA HIS A 47 6.62 0.95 6.32
C HIS A 47 5.55 0.94 7.42
N LYS A 48 4.50 0.11 7.32
CA LYS A 48 3.41 -0.03 8.30
C LYS A 48 2.76 1.30 8.71
N LYS A 49 2.51 2.17 7.72
CA LYS A 49 1.93 3.50 7.88
C LYS A 49 0.41 3.45 8.12
N VAL A 50 0.00 3.00 9.31
CA VAL A 50 -1.42 2.79 9.68
C VAL A 50 -2.23 4.09 9.65
N GLU A 51 -1.59 5.22 9.92
CA GLU A 51 -2.15 6.57 9.83
C GLU A 51 -2.65 6.93 8.42
N LEU A 52 -2.12 6.26 7.37
CA LEU A 52 -2.53 6.48 5.98
C LEU A 52 -3.65 5.55 5.51
N VAL A 53 -4.24 4.74 6.40
CA VAL A 53 -5.41 3.91 6.07
C VAL A 53 -6.57 4.77 5.54
N GLY A 54 -6.76 5.99 6.05
CA GLY A 54 -7.76 6.92 5.53
C GLY A 54 -7.54 7.29 4.06
N ALA A 55 -6.29 7.60 3.69
CA ALA A 55 -5.92 7.90 2.31
C ALA A 55 -6.09 6.68 1.38
N LEU A 56 -5.79 5.46 1.87
CA LEU A 56 -6.05 4.22 1.14
C LEU A 56 -7.54 3.99 0.89
N LEU A 57 -8.40 4.34 1.84
CA LEU A 57 -9.85 4.20 1.70
C LEU A 57 -10.46 5.28 0.80
N LYS A 58 -9.78 6.40 0.57
CA LYS A 58 -10.26 7.40 -0.39
C LYS A 58 -10.19 6.84 -1.80
N ASN A 59 -11.29 6.99 -2.54
CA ASN A 59 -11.49 6.34 -3.84
C ASN A 59 -11.17 4.84 -3.78
N GLY A 60 -11.49 4.18 -2.65
CA GLY A 60 -11.13 2.78 -2.42
C GLY A 60 -11.81 1.81 -3.38
N LEU A 61 -12.93 2.19 -4.00
CA LEU A 61 -13.73 1.39 -4.95
C LEU A 61 -13.28 1.52 -6.42
N ASP A 62 -12.04 1.91 -6.66
CA ASP A 62 -11.52 2.17 -8.01
C ASP A 62 -11.37 0.87 -8.84
N PRO A 63 -12.15 0.69 -9.94
CA PRO A 63 -12.12 -0.53 -10.74
C PRO A 63 -10.96 -0.59 -11.74
N ARG A 64 -10.12 0.45 -11.86
CA ARG A 64 -9.09 0.52 -12.90
C ARG A 64 -8.07 -0.61 -12.73
N ILE A 65 -7.88 -1.38 -13.81
CA ILE A 65 -6.92 -2.49 -13.84
C ILE A 65 -5.50 -1.95 -14.04
N THR A 66 -4.54 -2.53 -13.32
CA THR A 66 -3.12 -2.23 -13.44
C THR A 66 -2.42 -3.19 -14.42
N HIS A 67 -1.43 -2.64 -15.11
CA HIS A 67 -0.54 -3.40 -16.01
C HIS A 67 0.89 -3.45 -15.45
N ASP A 68 1.09 -3.04 -14.20
CA ASP A 68 2.38 -3.23 -13.52
C ASP A 68 2.65 -4.73 -13.41
N LEU A 69 3.87 -5.17 -13.75
CA LEU A 69 4.22 -6.58 -13.76
C LEU A 69 3.99 -7.28 -12.40
N ARG A 70 4.11 -6.56 -11.28
CA ARG A 70 3.94 -7.10 -9.92
C ARG A 70 2.48 -7.25 -9.53
N TYR A 71 1.61 -6.44 -10.12
CA TYR A 71 0.17 -6.38 -9.80
C TYR A 71 -0.68 -6.65 -11.04
N LYS A 72 -0.12 -7.37 -12.01
CA LYS A 72 -0.70 -7.53 -13.35
C LYS A 72 -2.08 -8.17 -13.23
N GLY A 73 -3.08 -7.47 -13.76
CA GLY A 73 -4.48 -7.93 -13.74
C GLY A 73 -5.24 -7.65 -12.43
N MET A 74 -4.60 -7.05 -11.43
CA MET A 74 -5.31 -6.56 -10.24
C MET A 74 -5.94 -5.19 -10.50
N THR A 75 -7.07 -4.91 -9.85
CA THR A 75 -7.66 -3.57 -9.80
C THR A 75 -7.02 -2.72 -8.70
N ILE A 76 -7.11 -1.40 -8.83
CA ILE A 76 -6.68 -0.49 -7.75
C ILE A 76 -7.47 -0.78 -6.46
N TYR A 77 -8.77 -1.07 -6.56
CA TYR A 77 -9.58 -1.55 -5.45
C TYR A 77 -8.94 -2.75 -4.75
N GLN A 78 -8.59 -3.82 -5.49
CA GLN A 78 -7.96 -5.00 -4.90
C GLN A 78 -6.67 -4.64 -4.16
N ILE A 79 -5.82 -3.84 -4.79
CA ILE A 79 -4.53 -3.44 -4.23
C ILE A 79 -4.74 -2.64 -2.93
N LYS A 80 -5.64 -1.65 -2.93
CA LYS A 80 -5.96 -0.84 -1.76
C LYS A 80 -6.59 -1.66 -0.64
N MET A 81 -7.57 -2.52 -0.93
CA MET A 81 -8.23 -3.33 0.11
C MET A 81 -7.28 -4.37 0.71
N HIS A 82 -6.41 -4.99 -0.09
CA HIS A 82 -5.38 -5.88 0.46
C HIS A 82 -4.35 -5.12 1.30
N ALA A 83 -4.00 -3.88 0.93
CA ALA A 83 -3.14 -3.04 1.75
C ALA A 83 -3.79 -2.72 3.11
N VAL A 84 -5.06 -2.32 3.11
CA VAL A 84 -5.81 -2.07 4.35
C VAL A 84 -5.93 -3.34 5.19
N GLN A 85 -6.21 -4.49 4.59
CA GLN A 85 -6.22 -5.79 5.28
C GLN A 85 -4.89 -6.05 5.99
N LYS A 86 -3.75 -5.83 5.30
CA LYS A 86 -2.41 -6.02 5.86
C LYS A 86 -2.10 -5.06 7.01
N LEU A 87 -2.46 -3.79 6.88
CA LEU A 87 -2.20 -2.76 7.89
C LEU A 87 -3.07 -2.94 9.13
N MET A 88 -4.32 -3.35 8.94
CA MET A 88 -5.30 -3.48 10.02
C MET A 88 -5.23 -4.85 10.70
N GLU A 89 -4.59 -5.83 10.05
CA GLU A 89 -4.47 -7.22 10.51
C GLU A 89 -5.84 -7.88 10.79
N VAL A 90 -6.89 -7.42 10.11
CA VAL A 90 -8.27 -7.93 10.25
C VAL A 90 -8.77 -8.43 8.89
N PRO A 91 -9.20 -9.70 8.81
CA PRO A 91 -9.72 -10.26 7.56
C PRO A 91 -11.05 -9.60 7.16
N PRO A 92 -11.31 -9.45 5.86
CA PRO A 92 -12.57 -8.92 5.38
C PRO A 92 -13.72 -9.94 5.55
N PRO A 93 -14.99 -9.50 5.59
CA PRO A 93 -16.15 -10.39 5.72
C PRO A 93 -16.37 -11.26 4.47
N LYS A 94 -15.77 -10.87 3.35
CA LYS A 94 -15.78 -11.58 2.06
C LYS A 94 -14.41 -11.46 1.42
N LYS A 95 -14.09 -12.39 0.52
CA LYS A 95 -12.86 -12.33 -0.25
C LYS A 95 -12.80 -11.05 -1.08
N ILE A 96 -11.61 -10.46 -1.18
CA ILE A 96 -11.35 -9.31 -2.04
C ILE A 96 -11.13 -9.83 -3.47
N ASP A 97 -12.12 -9.64 -4.34
CA ASP A 97 -12.05 -10.00 -5.76
C ASP A 97 -11.85 -8.75 -6.64
N SER A 98 -11.75 -8.91 -7.96
CA SER A 98 -11.43 -7.82 -8.89
C SER A 98 -12.50 -6.75 -8.97
N GLU A 99 -13.76 -7.16 -8.78
CA GLU A 99 -14.90 -6.26 -8.77
C GLU A 99 -14.97 -5.51 -7.43
N PRO A 100 -15.09 -4.16 -7.45
CA PRO A 100 -15.27 -3.39 -6.24
C PRO A 100 -16.51 -3.82 -5.45
N ASP A 101 -16.31 -4.27 -4.21
CA ASP A 101 -17.38 -4.68 -3.29
C ASP A 101 -17.57 -3.65 -2.18
N SER A 102 -18.73 -3.00 -2.20
CA SER A 102 -19.15 -2.05 -1.16
C SER A 102 -19.20 -2.67 0.24
N VAL A 103 -19.46 -3.97 0.39
CA VAL A 103 -19.52 -4.66 1.69
C VAL A 103 -18.13 -4.69 2.34
N VAL A 104 -17.11 -5.05 1.57
CA VAL A 104 -15.71 -5.07 2.01
C VAL A 104 -15.22 -3.66 2.29
N PHE A 105 -15.50 -2.73 1.38
CA PHE A 105 -15.14 -1.32 1.55
C PHE A 105 -15.76 -0.72 2.82
N ASN A 106 -17.07 -0.88 3.01
CA ASN A 106 -17.77 -0.35 4.18
C ASN A 106 -17.37 -1.04 5.48
N PHE A 107 -16.95 -2.30 5.43
CA PHE A 107 -16.35 -2.98 6.58
C PHE A 107 -15.09 -2.25 7.04
N TYR A 108 -14.13 -2.02 6.13
CA TYR A 108 -12.90 -1.32 6.49
C TYR A 108 -13.09 0.15 6.82
N LEU A 109 -14.03 0.83 6.15
CA LEU A 109 -14.40 2.21 6.47
C LEU A 109 -14.91 2.34 7.91
N ARG A 110 -15.80 1.44 8.34
CA ARG A 110 -16.28 1.41 9.73
C ARG A 110 -15.17 1.07 10.71
N LEU A 111 -14.32 0.11 10.36
CA LEU A 111 -13.20 -0.27 11.21
C LEU A 111 -12.21 0.88 11.41
N ALA A 112 -11.90 1.63 10.35
CA ALA A 112 -11.03 2.81 10.41
C ALA A 112 -11.63 3.93 11.27
N ARG A 113 -12.94 4.20 11.15
CA ARG A 113 -13.66 5.15 12.03
C ARG A 113 -13.60 4.74 13.49
N ASN A 114 -13.83 3.46 13.79
CA ASN A 114 -13.79 2.96 15.16
C ASN A 114 -12.38 3.10 15.78
N LYS A 115 -11.33 3.01 14.96
CA LYS A 115 -9.94 3.23 15.38
C LYS A 115 -9.50 4.70 15.32
N LYS A 116 -10.39 5.64 14.97
CA LYS A 116 -10.11 7.09 14.80
C LYS A 116 -8.98 7.36 13.80
N LEU A 117 -8.89 6.55 12.75
CA LEU A 117 -7.96 6.76 11.62
C LEU A 117 -8.55 7.68 10.55
N ILE A 118 -9.86 7.92 10.60
CA ILE A 118 -10.66 8.83 9.79
C ILE A 118 -11.83 9.38 10.61
#